data_AF-A7RPH6-F1
#
_entry.id   AF-A7RPH6-F1
#
_cell.length_a   1.000
_cell.length_b   1.000
_cell.length_c   1.000
_cell.angle_alpha   90.00
_cell.angle_beta   90.00
_cell.angle_gamma   90.00
#
_symmetry.space_group_name_H-M   'P 1'
#
loop_
_entity.id
_entity.type
_entity.pdbx_description
1 polymer ?
#
loop_
_entity_poly.entity_id
_entity_poly.type
_entity_poly.pdbx_seq_one_letter_code
_entity_poly.pdbx_strand_id
1 'polypeptide(L)' 'MSLVFFMYNVIVGIFSAVIRGLKSLILGLVFLPRIDRTPLMQQYQYWDKGYLSYVGFINVLKAHSHPVMLVFCQLLLNAT' A
#
# COMPACT_ATOMS: atom_id res chain seq x y z
N MET A 1 -44.40 -3.47 9.71
CA MET A 1 -43.39 -4.44 9.26
C MET A 1 -41.97 -3.84 9.14
N SER A 2 -41.64 -2.66 9.71
CA SER A 2 -40.27 -2.10 9.64
C SER A 2 -39.44 -2.33 10.91
N LEU A 3 -40.06 -2.33 12.11
CA LEU A 3 -39.33 -2.46 13.39
C LEU A 3 -38.62 -3.80 13.57
N VAL A 4 -39.25 -4.92 13.16
CA VAL A 4 -38.62 -6.25 13.23
C VAL A 4 -37.42 -6.34 12.28
N PHE A 5 -37.54 -5.77 11.07
CA PHE A 5 -36.42 -5.68 10.13
C PHE A 5 -35.31 -4.74 10.61
N PHE A 6 -35.65 -3.68 11.35
CA PHE A 6 -34.66 -2.80 11.96
C PHE A 6 -33.82 -3.54 13.00
N MET A 7 -34.45 -4.27 13.93
CA MET A 7 -33.71 -5.05 14.94
C MET A 7 -32.86 -6.16 14.31
N TYR A 8 -33.37 -6.84 13.28
CA TYR A 8 -32.61 -7.84 12.54
C TYR A 8 -31.37 -7.24 11.85
N ASN A 9 -31.50 -6.08 11.20
CA ASN A 9 -30.37 -5.40 10.56
C ASN A 9 -29.30 -4.93 11.55
N VAL A 10 -29.68 -4.55 12.78
CA VAL A 10 -28.69 -4.20 13.82
C VAL A 10 -27.82 -5.41 14.16
N ILE A 11 -28.43 -6.59 14.35
CA ILE A 11 -27.70 -7.83 14.66
C ILE A 11 -26.81 -8.26 13.49
N VAL A 12 -27.33 -8.23 12.26
CA VAL A 12 -26.56 -8.54 11.04
C VAL A 12 -25.44 -7.51 10.83
N GLY A 13 -25.69 -6.25 11.14
CA GLY A 13 -24.70 -5.16 11.09
C GLY A 13 -23.52 -5.42 12.01
N ILE A 14 -23.78 -5.81 13.26
CA ILE A 14 -22.72 -6.17 14.23
C ILE A 14 -21.90 -7.35 13.70
N PHE A 15 -22.55 -8.41 13.21
CA PHE A 15 -21.86 -9.57 12.66
C PHE A 15 -20.98 -9.20 11.44
N SER A 16 -21.50 -8.35 10.55
CA SER A 16 -20.75 -7.87 9.40
C SER A 16 -19.51 -7.04 9.78
N ALA A 17 -19.62 -6.24 10.86
CA ALA A 17 -18.52 -5.43 11.36
C ALA A 17 -17.39 -6.29 11.92
N VAL A 18 -17.73 -7.35 12.65
CA VAL A 18 -16.76 -8.33 13.18
C VAL A 18 -16.02 -9.02 12.03
N ILE A 19 -16.74 -9.49 11.01
CA ILE A 19 -16.12 -10.12 9.83
C ILE A 19 -15.21 -9.14 9.09
N ARG A 20 -15.63 -7.86 8.96
CA ARG A 20 -14.82 -6.83 8.32
C ARG A 20 -13.52 -6.57 9.09
N GLY A 21 -13.59 -6.50 10.41
CA GLY A 21 -12.42 -6.38 11.28
C GLY A 21 -11.46 -7.56 11.12
N LEU A 22 -11.99 -8.79 11.15
CA LEU A 22 -11.18 -9.99 10.99
C LEU A 22 -10.46 -10.04 9.63
N LYS A 23 -11.17 -9.71 8.54
CA LYS A 23 -10.57 -9.62 7.19
C LYS A 23 -9.48 -8.56 7.13
N SER A 24 -9.68 -7.39 7.74
CA SER A 24 -8.67 -6.33 7.77
C SER A 24 -7.41 -6.74 8.53
N LEU A 25 -7.55 -7.52 9.62
CA LEU A 25 -6.41 -8.01 10.40
C LEU A 25 -5.59 -9.02 9.59
N ILE A 26 -6.25 -9.97 8.93
CA ILE A 26 -5.58 -11.00 8.11
C ILE A 26 -4.80 -10.33 6.96
N LEU A 27 -5.44 -9.39 6.26
CA LEU A 27 -4.77 -8.63 5.19
C LEU A 27 -3.61 -7.80 5.76
N GLY A 28 -3.81 -7.14 6.91
CA GLY A 28 -2.77 -6.38 7.60
C GLY A 28 -1.52 -7.23 7.90
N LEU A 29 -1.70 -8.45 8.42
CA LEU A 29 -0.59 -9.36 8.73
C LEU A 29 0.14 -9.88 7.48
N VAL A 30 -0.60 -10.18 6.40
CA VAL A 30 0.00 -10.66 5.14
C VAL A 30 0.77 -9.54 4.42
N PHE A 31 0.30 -8.29 4.49
CA PHE A 31 0.96 -7.16 3.85
C PHE A 31 2.04 -6.50 4.71
N LEU A 32 2.05 -6.71 6.04
CA LEU A 32 3.08 -6.18 6.92
C LEU A 32 4.53 -6.49 6.48
N PRO A 33 4.89 -7.71 6.02
CA PRO A 33 6.23 -7.98 5.54
C PRO A 33 6.54 -7.39 4.15
N ARG A 34 5.55 -6.91 3.40
CA ARG A 34 5.73 -6.31 2.07
C ARG A 34 5.50 -4.81 2.13
N ILE A 35 6.59 -4.05 2.07
CA ILE A 35 6.57 -2.57 2.08
C ILE A 35 6.05 -1.99 0.74
N ASP A 36 5.82 -2.84 -0.26
CA ASP A 36 5.37 -2.44 -1.60
C ASP A 36 4.04 -1.67 -1.62
N ARG A 37 3.17 -1.83 -0.60
CA ARG A 37 1.87 -1.15 -0.53
C ARG A 37 1.49 -0.75 0.89
N THR A 38 0.90 0.44 1.03
CA THR A 38 0.33 0.90 2.30
C THR A 38 -0.96 0.15 2.62
N PRO A 39 -1.13 -0.41 3.83
CA PRO A 39 -2.41 -0.96 4.28
C PRO A 39 -3.43 0.15 4.63
N LEU A 40 -3.01 1.42 4.65
CA LEU A 40 -3.85 2.56 4.97
C LEU A 40 -4.61 3.09 3.74
N MET A 41 -5.70 3.81 4.00
CA MET A 41 -6.48 4.52 2.97
C MET A 41 -5.61 5.52 2.20
N GLN A 42 -6.00 5.79 0.94
CA GLN A 42 -5.21 6.58 -0.01
C GLN A 42 -4.85 7.99 0.50
N GLN A 43 -5.69 8.63 1.30
CA GLN A 43 -5.40 9.94 1.87
C GLN A 43 -4.43 9.90 3.06
N TYR A 44 -4.23 8.72 3.68
CA TYR A 44 -3.44 8.56 4.90
C TYR A 44 -2.11 7.81 4.66
N GLN A 45 -1.72 7.63 3.39
CA GLN A 45 -0.50 6.92 3.00
C GLN A 45 0.77 7.55 3.59
N TYR A 46 0.78 8.87 3.77
CA TYR A 46 1.93 9.61 4.32
C TYR A 46 2.22 9.31 5.80
N TRP A 47 1.28 8.71 6.52
CA TRP A 47 1.48 8.33 7.92
C TRP A 47 2.21 7.00 8.05
N ASP A 48 2.21 6.18 7.01
CA ASP A 48 3.01 4.96 6.95
C ASP A 48 4.46 5.31 6.63
N LYS A 49 5.28 5.38 7.67
CA LYS A 49 6.72 5.68 7.55
C LYS A 49 7.47 4.62 6.73
N GLY A 50 7.03 3.37 6.77
CA GLY A 50 7.66 2.28 6.02
C GLY A 50 7.46 2.47 4.52
N TYR A 51 6.23 2.78 4.11
CA TYR A 51 5.97 3.11 2.72
C TYR A 51 6.67 4.39 2.26
N LEU A 52 6.70 5.43 3.11
CA LEU A 52 7.38 6.68 2.77
C LEU A 52 8.89 6.48 2.53
N SER A 53 9.56 5.65 3.36
CA SER A 53 10.97 5.35 3.17
C SER A 53 11.23 4.55 1.89
N TYR A 54 10.33 3.61 1.53
CA TYR A 54 10.39 2.89 0.27
C TYR A 54 10.26 3.81 -0.95
N VAL A 55 9.28 4.72 -0.95
CA VAL A 55 9.13 5.72 -2.03
C VAL A 55 10.39 6.60 -2.14
N GLY A 56 10.95 7.02 -1.00
CA GLY A 56 12.21 7.77 -0.95
C GLY A 56 13.37 6.99 -1.58
N PHE A 57 13.51 5.71 -1.25
CA PHE A 57 14.52 4.82 -1.81
C PHE A 57 14.40 4.71 -3.34
N ILE A 58 13.19 4.49 -3.87
CA ILE A 58 12.96 4.41 -5.31
C ILE A 58 13.29 5.73 -6.02
N ASN A 59 13.01 6.87 -5.40
CA ASN A 59 13.35 8.18 -5.98
C ASN A 59 14.87 8.39 -6.08
N VAL A 60 15.61 8.01 -5.03
CA VAL A 60 17.09 8.05 -5.03
C VAL A 60 17.65 7.09 -6.07
N LEU A 61 17.13 5.86 -6.16
CA LEU A 61 17.56 4.88 -7.15
C LEU A 61 17.34 5.38 -8.59
N LYS A 62 16.19 6.00 -8.85
CA LYS A 62 15.90 6.62 -10.15
C LYS A 62 16.88 7.75 -10.48
N ALA A 63 17.22 8.59 -9.50
CA ALA A 63 18.13 9.71 -9.70
C ALA A 63 19.56 9.26 -10.01
N HIS A 64 20.06 8.21 -9.34
CA HIS A 64 21.45 7.75 -9.50
C HIS A 64 21.65 6.69 -10.59
N SER A 65 20.65 5.86 -10.87
CA SER A 65 20.78 4.72 -11.80
C SER A 65 19.74 4.81 -12.92
N HIS A 66 19.62 6.00 -13.52
CA HIS A 66 18.70 6.19 -14.64
C HIS A 66 19.21 5.41 -15.88
N PRO A 67 18.42 4.49 -16.46
CA PRO A 67 18.89 3.59 -17.51
C PRO A 67 19.37 4.34 -18.76
N VAL A 68 18.70 5.45 -19.12
CA VAL A 68 19.09 6.28 -20.27
C VAL A 68 20.47 6.92 -20.04
N MET A 69 20.76 7.39 -18.82
CA MET A 69 22.04 8.02 -18.50
C MET A 69 23.17 6.98 -18.53
N LEU A 70 22.91 5.77 -18.01
CA LEU A 70 23.87 4.68 -18.03
C LEU A 70 24.20 4.25 -19.47
N VAL A 71 23.18 4.06 -20.31
CA VAL A 71 23.38 3.71 -21.73
C VAL A 71 24.12 4.82 -22.48
N PHE A 72 23.78 6.09 -22.21
CA PHE A 72 24.50 7.22 -22.80
C PHE A 72 25.99 7.23 -22.42
N CYS A 73 26.31 7.03 -21.14
CA CYS A 73 27.68 6.95 -20.67
C CYS A 73 28.42 5.74 -21.28
N GLN A 74 27.76 4.60 -21.42
CA GLN A 74 28.32 3.41 -22.08
C GLN A 74 28.61 3.65 -23.56
N LEU A 75 27.73 4.35 -24.28
CA LEU A 75 27.96 4.70 -25.68
C LEU A 75 29.16 5.64 -25.84
N LEU A 76 29.30 6.63 -24.96
CA LEU A 76 30.45 7.54 -24.93
C LEU A 76 31.77 6.80 -24.66
N LEU A 77 31.76 5.90 -23.66
CA LEU A 77 32.95 5.11 -23.31
C LEU A 77 33.36 4.12 -24.40
N ASN A 78 32.40 3.54 -25.12
CA ASN A 78 32.67 2.57 -26.19
C ASN A 78 33.06 3.24 -27.53
N ALA A 79 32.73 4.53 -27.70
CA ALA A 79 33.11 5.31 -28.87
C ALA A 79 34.52 5.94 -28.76
N THR A 80 35.13 5.91 -27.58
CA THR A 80 36.49 6.40 -27.31
C THR A 80 37.47 5.23 -27.29
#